data_AF-A0A1J3C8J8-F1
#
_entry.id   AF-A0A1J3C8J8-F1
#
_cell.length_a   1.000
_cell.length_b   1.000
_cell.length_c   1.000
_cell.angle_alpha   90.00
_cell.angle_beta   90.00
_cell.angle_gamma   90.00
#
_symmetry.space_group_name_H-M   'P 1'
#
loop_
_entity.id
_entity.type
_entity.pdbx_description
1 polymer ?
#
loop_
_entity_poly.entity_id
_entity_poly.type
_entity_poly.pdbx_seq_one_letter_code
_entity_poly.pdbx_strand_id
1 'polypeptide(L)'
;FYTYVNSKVKQRDSRLRREREREREIMAMATKSFSTFVIFFILFLVICELPETKAQDSKCLKEYGGDVGFGYCAPRIRPTFCYQNCRKNKGAKGGRCLWGEVAAGRNSVKCLCDFCSDKP
;
A
#
# COMPACT_ATOMS: atom_id res chain seq x y z
N PHE A 1 -48.60 51.01 22.97
CA PHE A 1 -47.28 51.02 22.31
C PHE A 1 -46.25 50.17 23.05
N TYR A 2 -46.01 50.39 24.36
CA TYR A 2 -45.09 49.60 25.19
C TYR A 2 -45.36 48.09 25.19
N THR A 3 -46.62 47.67 25.21
CA THR A 3 -47.02 46.26 25.15
C THR A 3 -46.60 45.60 23.84
N TYR A 4 -46.79 46.28 22.71
CA TYR A 4 -46.40 45.80 21.38
C TYR A 4 -44.87 45.63 21.23
N VAL A 5 -44.11 46.57 21.79
CA VAL A 5 -42.63 46.51 21.80
C VAL A 5 -42.16 45.31 22.62
N ASN A 6 -42.71 45.08 23.81
CA ASN A 6 -42.38 43.92 24.64
C ASN A 6 -42.71 42.59 23.97
N SER A 7 -43.86 42.50 23.28
CA SER A 7 -44.24 41.30 22.52
C SER A 7 -43.23 40.98 21.41
N LYS A 8 -42.76 42.00 20.67
CA LYS A 8 -41.76 41.84 19.60
C LYS A 8 -40.40 41.41 20.14
N VAL A 9 -39.97 41.96 21.28
CA VAL A 9 -38.69 41.59 21.93
C VAL A 9 -38.73 40.12 22.37
N LYS A 10 -39.80 39.69 23.04
CA LYS A 10 -39.99 38.29 23.47
C LYS A 10 -40.01 37.31 22.29
N GLN A 11 -40.60 37.72 21.16
CA GLN A 11 -40.65 36.90 19.96
C GLN A 11 -39.29 36.80 19.26
N ARG A 12 -38.48 37.86 19.27
CA ARG A 12 -37.11 37.84 18.76
C ARG A 12 -36.21 36.94 19.62
N ASP A 13 -36.35 37.01 20.94
CA ASP A 13 -35.52 36.25 21.88
C ASP A 13 -35.81 34.73 21.80
N SER A 14 -37.10 34.36 21.65
CA SER A 14 -37.50 32.96 21.42
C SER A 14 -37.08 32.40 20.05
N ARG A 15 -36.79 33.26 19.07
CA ARG A 15 -36.23 32.85 17.76
C ARG A 15 -34.72 32.62 17.87
N LEU A 16 -34.00 33.54 18.53
CA LEU A 16 -32.56 33.45 18.74
C LEU A 16 -32.16 32.24 19.61
N ARG A 17 -33.01 31.84 20.56
CA ARG A 17 -32.80 30.62 21.37
C ARG A 17 -32.90 29.35 20.51
N ARG A 18 -33.88 29.29 19.58
CA ARG A 18 -34.06 28.16 18.65
C ARG A 18 -32.99 28.07 17.57
N GLU A 19 -32.43 29.19 17.14
CA GLU A 19 -31.27 29.20 16.22
C GLU A 19 -30.02 28.65 16.91
N ARG A 20 -29.71 29.10 18.13
CA ARG A 20 -28.59 28.56 18.92
C ARG A 20 -28.74 27.08 19.27
N GLU A 21 -29.96 26.60 19.50
CA GLU A 21 -30.22 25.16 19.71
C GLU A 21 -29.96 24.34 18.44
N ARG A 22 -30.42 24.81 17.26
CA ARG A 22 -30.11 24.16 15.97
C ARG A 22 -28.62 24.20 15.63
N GLU A 23 -27.93 25.30 15.91
CA GLU A 23 -26.48 25.38 15.74
C GLU A 23 -25.74 24.39 16.66
N ARG A 24 -26.19 24.21 17.91
CA ARG A 24 -25.64 23.19 18.82
C ARG A 24 -25.90 21.78 18.31
N GLU A 25 -27.06 21.50 17.74
CA GLU A 25 -27.37 20.19 17.13
C GLU A 25 -26.46 19.90 15.93
N ILE A 26 -26.23 20.89 15.05
CA ILE A 26 -25.32 20.77 13.90
C ILE A 26 -23.89 20.49 14.37
N MET A 27 -23.40 21.24 15.35
CA MET A 27 -22.05 21.07 15.90
C MET A 27 -21.88 19.72 16.62
N ALA A 28 -22.93 19.22 17.26
CA ALA A 28 -22.94 17.90 17.91
C ALA A 28 -23.01 16.72 16.92
N MET A 29 -23.66 16.90 15.76
CA MET A 29 -23.65 15.91 14.67
C MET A 29 -22.31 15.89 13.95
N ALA A 30 -21.71 17.06 13.74
CA ALA A 30 -20.39 17.19 13.12
C ALA A 30 -19.28 16.53 13.95
N THR A 31 -19.30 16.66 15.28
CA THR A 31 -18.23 16.10 16.15
C THR A 31 -18.26 14.59 16.31
N LYS A 32 -19.40 13.93 16.11
CA LYS A 32 -19.52 12.47 16.21
C LYS A 32 -18.90 11.73 15.02
N SER A 33 -18.90 12.33 13.83
CA SER A 33 -18.39 11.69 12.63
C SER A 33 -16.87 11.76 12.52
N PHE A 34 -16.21 12.84 12.96
CA PHE A 34 -14.74 12.96 12.83
C PHE A 34 -13.95 12.03 13.77
N SER A 35 -14.50 11.69 14.95
CA SER A 35 -13.79 10.89 15.95
C SER A 35 -13.49 9.46 15.48
N THR A 36 -14.44 8.82 14.79
CA THR A 36 -14.26 7.45 14.29
C THR A 36 -13.30 7.40 13.11
N PHE A 37 -13.38 8.35 12.16
CA PHE A 37 -12.46 8.40 11.02
C PHE A 37 -11.00 8.52 11.44
N VAL A 38 -10.69 9.30 12.49
CA VAL A 38 -9.32 9.43 13.01
C VAL A 38 -8.80 8.09 13.54
N ILE A 39 -9.62 7.33 14.26
CA ILE A 39 -9.24 6.01 14.77
C ILE A 39 -8.99 5.03 13.61
N PHE A 40 -9.88 5.01 12.62
CA PHE A 40 -9.69 4.18 11.41
C PHE A 40 -8.41 4.56 10.65
N PHE A 41 -8.13 5.85 10.51
CA PHE A 41 -6.95 6.33 9.81
C PHE A 41 -5.66 5.95 10.55
N ILE A 42 -5.62 6.07 11.88
CA ILE A 42 -4.49 5.63 12.70
C ILE A 42 -4.29 4.10 12.58
N LEU A 43 -5.37 3.31 12.66
CA LEU A 43 -5.28 1.85 12.49
C LEU A 43 -4.76 1.48 11.09
N PHE A 44 -5.24 2.16 10.05
CA PHE A 44 -4.79 1.95 8.68
C PHE A 44 -3.31 2.32 8.50
N LEU A 45 -2.87 3.47 9.02
CA LEU A 45 -1.47 3.87 8.99
C LEU A 45 -0.58 2.87 9.74
N VAL A 46 -0.99 2.39 10.92
CA VAL A 46 -0.25 1.36 11.65
C VAL A 46 -0.16 0.06 10.83
N ILE A 47 -1.25 -0.39 10.19
CA ILE A 47 -1.23 -1.59 9.34
C ILE A 47 -0.38 -1.39 8.07
N CYS A 48 -0.40 -0.18 7.48
CA CYS A 48 0.37 0.16 6.29
C CYS A 48 1.85 0.47 6.57
N GLU A 49 2.21 0.93 7.77
CA GLU A 49 3.61 1.13 8.19
C GLU A 49 4.25 -0.18 8.69
N LEU A 50 3.46 -1.20 9.08
CA LEU A 50 3.95 -2.51 9.52
C LEU A 50 4.23 -3.61 8.46
N PRO A 51 4.23 -3.40 7.12
CA PRO A 51 4.66 -4.44 6.19
C PRO A 51 5.79 -4.00 5.24
N GLU A 52 6.83 -3.31 5.72
CA GLU A 52 7.96 -2.90 4.86
C GLU A 52 9.31 -3.56 5.17
N THR A 53 9.36 -4.72 5.84
CA THR A 53 10.66 -5.38 6.07
C THR A 53 10.84 -6.76 5.47
N LYS A 54 9.83 -7.42 4.89
CA LYS A 54 10.01 -8.74 4.25
C LYS A 54 9.22 -9.04 2.97
N ALA A 55 8.26 -8.18 2.57
CA ALA A 55 7.42 -8.41 1.40
C ALA A 55 7.87 -7.65 0.13
N GLN A 56 8.82 -6.71 0.22
CA GLN A 56 9.38 -6.07 -0.97
C GLN A 56 10.33 -7.01 -1.74
N ASP A 57 11.00 -7.96 -1.07
CA ASP A 57 11.90 -8.92 -1.72
C ASP A 57 11.16 -9.86 -2.69
N SER A 58 9.92 -10.25 -2.39
CA SER A 58 9.07 -11.04 -3.30
C SER A 58 8.52 -10.22 -4.47
N LYS A 59 8.52 -8.88 -4.36
CA LYS A 59 8.15 -7.97 -5.45
C LYS A 59 9.31 -7.77 -6.43
N CYS A 60 10.54 -7.76 -5.92
CA CYS A 60 11.75 -7.52 -6.70
C CYS A 60 12.23 -8.76 -7.47
N LEU A 61 12.22 -9.94 -6.84
CA LEU A 61 12.69 -11.18 -7.43
C LEU A 61 11.51 -12.09 -7.83
N LYS A 62 11.35 -12.33 -9.13
CA LYS A 62 10.32 -13.25 -9.66
C LYS A 62 10.93 -14.37 -10.46
N GLU A 63 10.40 -15.58 -10.33
CA GLU A 63 10.82 -16.71 -11.17
C GLU A 63 10.55 -16.41 -12.65
N TYR A 64 11.56 -16.64 -13.51
CA TYR A 64 11.45 -16.40 -14.95
C TYR A 64 10.44 -17.36 -15.62
N GLY A 65 10.29 -18.57 -15.10
CA GLY A 65 9.29 -19.55 -15.52
C GLY A 65 9.66 -21.02 -15.24
N GLY A 66 9.73 -21.43 -13.98
CA GLY A 66 10.05 -22.82 -13.61
C GLY A 66 11.53 -23.19 -13.77
N ASP A 67 11.84 -24.49 -13.75
CA ASP A 67 13.21 -25.01 -13.85
C ASP A 67 13.74 -24.86 -15.29
N VAL A 68 14.41 -23.74 -15.56
CA VAL A 68 15.00 -23.40 -16.87
C VAL A 68 16.29 -24.20 -17.19
N GLY A 69 16.76 -24.98 -16.22
CA GLY A 69 17.92 -25.86 -16.35
C GLY A 69 19.29 -25.14 -16.31
N PHE A 70 20.36 -25.94 -16.24
CA PHE A 70 21.75 -25.48 -16.07
C PHE A 70 22.21 -24.49 -17.15
N GLY A 71 21.75 -24.65 -18.39
CA GLY A 71 22.17 -23.82 -19.53
C GLY A 71 21.86 -22.32 -19.32
N TYR A 72 20.78 -22.00 -18.61
CA TYR A 72 20.39 -20.61 -18.36
C TYR A 72 21.34 -19.86 -17.41
N CYS A 73 22.02 -20.61 -16.54
CA CYS A 73 22.93 -20.11 -15.52
C CYS A 73 24.37 -20.58 -15.74
N ALA A 74 24.69 -21.02 -16.96
CA ALA A 74 26.00 -21.53 -17.31
C ALA A 74 27.10 -20.48 -17.05
N PRO A 75 28.06 -20.74 -16.15
CA PRO A 75 29.05 -19.73 -15.72
C PRO A 75 30.05 -19.33 -16.81
N ARG A 76 30.14 -20.11 -17.90
CA ARG A 76 31.01 -19.78 -19.06
C ARG A 76 30.43 -18.71 -19.99
N ILE A 77 29.16 -18.31 -19.81
CA ILE A 77 28.49 -17.32 -20.66
C ILE A 77 28.10 -16.12 -19.79
N ARG A 78 28.81 -14.99 -19.94
CA ARG A 78 28.50 -13.73 -19.25
C ARG A 78 28.11 -12.64 -20.25
N PRO A 79 27.05 -11.85 -20.00
CA PRO A 79 26.01 -12.07 -18.99
C PRO A 79 25.20 -13.34 -19.31
N THR A 80 24.76 -14.06 -18.27
CA THR A 80 24.05 -15.34 -18.43
C THR A 80 22.77 -15.19 -19.25
N PHE A 81 22.28 -16.28 -19.85
CA PHE A 81 20.99 -16.26 -20.55
C PHE A 81 19.85 -15.86 -19.62
N CYS A 82 19.91 -16.25 -18.35
CA CYS A 82 18.98 -15.77 -17.32
C CYS A 82 18.96 -14.24 -17.25
N TYR A 83 20.13 -13.60 -17.13
CA TYR A 83 20.25 -12.14 -17.07
C TYR A 83 19.71 -11.46 -18.35
N GLN A 84 20.10 -11.97 -19.52
CA GLN A 84 19.68 -11.38 -20.80
C GLN A 84 18.18 -11.54 -21.04
N ASN A 85 17.62 -12.70 -20.75
CA ASN A 85 16.21 -12.99 -21.00
C ASN A 85 15.30 -12.30 -19.99
N CYS A 86 15.72 -12.16 -18.73
CA CYS A 86 14.99 -11.34 -17.76
C CYS A 86 14.87 -9.89 -18.24
N ARG A 87 15.94 -9.31 -18.81
CA ARG A 87 15.90 -7.96 -19.40
C ARG A 87 15.05 -7.88 -20.66
N LYS A 88 15.24 -8.81 -21.60
CA LYS A 88 14.58 -8.79 -22.92
C LYS A 88 13.09 -9.15 -22.86
N ASN A 89 12.74 -10.18 -22.10
CA ASN A 89 11.41 -10.81 -22.17
C ASN A 89 10.51 -10.44 -20.99
N LYS A 90 11.09 -10.06 -19.85
CA LYS A 90 10.32 -9.72 -18.64
C LYS A 90 10.43 -8.25 -18.25
N GLY A 91 11.28 -7.46 -18.89
CA GLY A 91 11.51 -6.04 -18.55
C GLY A 91 12.16 -5.85 -17.18
N ALA A 92 12.83 -6.87 -16.66
CA ALA A 92 13.60 -6.76 -15.42
C ALA A 92 14.92 -6.02 -15.65
N LYS A 93 15.58 -5.57 -14.57
CA LYS A 93 16.89 -4.92 -14.65
C LYS A 93 18.03 -5.93 -14.80
N GLY A 94 17.86 -7.12 -14.23
CA GLY A 94 18.81 -8.23 -14.33
C GLY A 94 18.18 -9.58 -14.03
N GLY A 95 19.01 -10.61 -13.96
CA GLY A 95 18.59 -11.96 -13.58
C GLY A 95 19.66 -12.64 -12.74
N ARG A 96 19.22 -13.35 -11.69
CA ARG A 96 20.03 -14.08 -10.74
C ARG A 96 19.74 -15.57 -10.81
N CYS A 97 20.76 -16.37 -10.59
CA CYS A 97 20.68 -17.82 -10.63
C CYS A 97 20.71 -18.37 -9.21
N LEU A 98 19.62 -19.03 -8.80
CA LEU A 98 19.56 -19.78 -7.55
C LEU A 98 19.84 -21.25 -7.83
N TRP A 99 20.85 -21.76 -7.15
CA TRP A 99 21.21 -23.16 -7.14
C TRP A 99 20.49 -23.81 -5.95
N GLY A 100 19.51 -24.65 -6.22
CA GLY A 100 18.78 -25.37 -5.17
C GLY A 100 19.58 -26.55 -4.60
N GLU A 101 19.12 -27.11 -3.47
CA GLU A 101 19.64 -28.38 -2.96
C GLU A 101 19.41 -29.51 -3.97
N VAL A 102 20.37 -30.43 -4.01
CA VAL A 102 20.45 -31.55 -4.94
C VAL A 102 19.38 -32.59 -4.60
N ALA A 103 18.13 -32.34 -4.97
CA ALA A 103 17.09 -33.36 -4.94
C ALA A 103 17.20 -34.23 -6.20
N ALA A 104 17.56 -35.51 -6.02
CA ALA A 104 17.56 -36.56 -7.05
C ALA A 104 18.59 -36.43 -8.19
N GLY A 105 19.81 -35.97 -7.90
CA GLY A 105 20.94 -36.06 -8.85
C GLY A 105 20.88 -35.09 -10.04
N ARG A 106 19.96 -34.12 -10.00
CA ARG A 106 19.95 -32.95 -10.89
C ARG A 106 20.08 -31.70 -10.05
N ASN A 107 21.07 -30.86 -10.37
CA ASN A 107 21.11 -29.51 -9.82
C ASN A 107 19.90 -28.76 -10.38
N SER A 108 18.86 -28.57 -9.56
CA SER A 108 17.73 -27.73 -9.94
C SER A 108 18.21 -26.28 -9.92
N VAL A 109 18.18 -25.63 -11.08
CA VAL A 109 18.73 -24.29 -11.26
C VAL A 109 17.59 -23.38 -11.63
N LYS A 110 17.26 -22.48 -10.70
CA LYS A 110 16.19 -21.50 -10.90
C LYS A 110 16.77 -20.18 -11.36
N CYS A 111 16.12 -19.62 -12.39
CA CYS A 111 16.38 -18.24 -12.82
C CYS A 111 15.34 -17.30 -12.20
N LEU A 112 15.83 -16.31 -11.47
CA LEU A 112 15.03 -15.23 -10.90
C LEU A 112 15.33 -13.92 -11.61
N CYS A 113 14.30 -13.21 -12.05
CA CYS A 113 14.44 -11.86 -12.57
C CYS A 113 14.40 -10.84 -11.45
N ASP A 114 15.39 -9.96 -11.44
CA ASP A 114 15.50 -8.85 -10.50
C ASP A 114 15.01 -7.56 -11.18
N PHE A 115 13.85 -7.08 -10.76
CA PHE A 115 13.27 -5.84 -11.24
C PHE A 115 13.83 -4.59 -10.54
N CYS A 116 14.53 -4.79 -9.42
CA CYS A 116 14.97 -3.71 -8.55
C CYS A 116 16.45 -3.37 -8.78
N SER A 117 17.29 -4.36 -9.11
CA SER A 117 18.72 -4.20 -9.37
C SER A 117 19.19 -4.93 -10.63
N ASP A 118 20.20 -4.39 -11.28
CA ASP A 118 20.94 -4.96 -12.40
C ASP A 118 22.24 -5.66 -11.98
N LYS A 119 22.47 -5.81 -10.67
CA LYS A 119 23.66 -6.47 -10.14
C LYS A 119 23.60 -7.98 -10.45
N PRO A 120 24.66 -8.55 -11.06
CA PRO A 120 24.75 -9.97 -11.40
C PRO A 120 24.90 -10.87 -10.16
#